data_AF-W1XZW9-F1
#
_entry.id   AF-W1XZW9-F1
#
_cell.length_a   1.000
_cell.length_b   1.000
_cell.length_c   1.000
_cell.angle_alpha   90.00
_cell.angle_beta   90.00
_cell.angle_gamma   90.00
#
_symmetry.space_group_name_H-M   'P 1'
#
loop_
_entity.id
_entity.type
_entity.pdbx_description
1 polymer ?
#
loop_
_entity_poly.entity_id
_entity_poly.type
_entity_poly.pdbx_seq_one_letter_code
_entity_poly.pdbx_strand_id
1 'polypeptide(L)' 'LLHDCLTRALNEGATITDEASALEYCGFHPQLVEGRADNIKVTRPEDLALAEFYLTRTIHQENT' A
#
# COMPACT_ATOMS: atom_id res chain seq x y z
N LEU A 1 5.55 10.48 15.72
CA LEU A 1 6.13 9.18 15.31
C LEU A 1 6.29 9.08 13.80
N LEU A 2 5.26 8.72 13.02
CA LEU A 2 5.40 8.50 11.57
C LEU A 2 5.98 9.73 10.84
N HIS A 3 5.42 10.92 11.10
CA HIS A 3 5.91 12.17 10.53
C HIS A 3 7.40 12.42 10.81
N ASP A 4 7.85 12.14 12.03
CA ASP A 4 9.25 12.32 12.44
C ASP A 4 10.16 11.35 11.68
N CYS A 5 9.72 10.11 11.48
CA CYS A 5 10.45 9.10 10.73
C CYS A 5 10.52 9.39 9.24
N LEU A 6 9.43 9.86 8.63
CA LEU A 6 9.44 10.34 7.25
C LEU A 6 10.40 11.52 7.09
N THR A 7 10.32 12.51 7.98
CA THR A 7 11.20 13.68 7.95
C THR A 7 12.66 13.28 8.08
N ARG A 8 12.97 12.39 9.02
CA ARG A 8 14.32 11.88 9.22
C ARG A 8 14.84 11.12 8.01
N ALA A 9 14.06 10.17 7.50
CA ALA A 9 14.44 9.36 6.34
C ALA A 9 14.69 10.23 5.09
N LEU A 10 13.84 11.23 4.84
CA LEU A 10 14.01 12.17 3.75
C LEU A 10 15.25 13.05 3.92
N ASN A 11 15.49 13.59 5.13
CA ASN A 11 16.65 14.43 5.41
C ASN A 11 17.98 13.65 5.34
N GLU A 12 17.97 12.38 5.71
CA GLU A 12 19.14 11.49 5.66
C GLU A 12 19.32 10.82 4.28
N GLY A 13 18.44 11.10 3.31
CA GLY A 13 18.52 10.57 1.95
C GLY A 13 18.26 9.06 1.85
N ALA A 14 17.53 8.50 2.81
CA ALA A 14 17.15 7.10 2.81
C ALA A 14 16.24 6.78 1.62
N THR A 15 16.43 5.61 1.02
CA THR A 15 15.50 5.10 -0.01
C THR A 15 14.28 4.51 0.69
N ILE A 16 13.18 5.29 0.73
CA ILE A 16 11.88 4.85 1.26
C ILE A 16 10.89 4.65 0.13
N THR A 17 10.02 3.65 0.25
CA THR A 17 9.02 3.29 -0.78
C THR A 17 7.58 3.51 -0.32
N ASP A 18 7.37 3.61 0.98
CA ASP A 18 6.09 3.79 1.68
C ASP A 18 6.34 4.25 3.13
N GLU A 19 5.27 4.40 3.90
CA GLU A 19 5.35 4.79 5.32
C GLU A 19 5.97 3.70 6.21
N ALA A 20 5.83 2.43 5.84
CA ALA A 20 6.37 1.30 6.61
C ALA A 20 7.90 1.28 6.57
N SER A 21 8.49 1.41 5.38
CA SER A 21 9.95 1.52 5.19
C SER A 21 10.55 2.74 5.91
N ALA A 22 9.81 3.84 6.07
CA ALA A 22 10.24 4.97 6.90
C ALA A 22 10.26 4.62 8.40
N LEU A 23 9.29 3.84 8.89
CA LEU A 23 9.29 3.35 10.27
C LEU A 23 10.42 2.32 10.50
N GLU A 24 10.68 1.44 9.54
CA GLU A 24 11.80 0.48 9.57
C GLU A 24 13.15 1.21 9.63
N TYR A 25 13.33 2.27 8.83
CA TYR A 25 14.52 3.11 8.88
C TYR A 25 14.76 3.73 10.27
N CYS A 26 13.68 4.05 10.98
CA CYS A 26 13.72 4.52 12.36
C CYS A 26 13.98 3.42 13.41
N GLY A 27 14.09 2.15 13.01
CA GLY A 27 14.28 1.01 13.91
C GLY A 27 12.99 0.39 14.45
N PHE A 28 11.82 0.81 13.95
CA PHE A 28 10.54 0.17 14.29
C PHE A 28 10.27 -1.05 13.43
N HIS A 29 9.33 -1.88 13.87
CA HIS A 29 8.91 -3.09 13.18
C HIS A 29 7.39 -3.03 12.95
N PRO A 30 6.93 -2.40 11.86
CA PRO A 30 5.52 -2.35 11.51
C PRO A 30 4.92 -3.76 11.46
N GLN A 31 3.66 -3.88 11.86
CA GLN A 31 2.96 -5.16 11.83
C GLN A 31 2.33 -5.38 10.44
N LEU A 32 2.34 -6.63 9.99
CA LEU A 32 1.61 -7.04 8.79
C LEU A 32 0.21 -7.52 9.18
N VAL A 33 -0.80 -7.03 8.46
CA VAL A 33 -2.18 -7.47 8.58
C VAL A 33 -2.58 -8.07 7.23
N GLU A 34 -3.20 -9.24 7.25
CA GLU A 34 -3.64 -9.92 6.03
C GLU A 34 -4.66 -9.05 5.27
N GLY A 35 -4.36 -8.76 4.00
CA GLY A 35 -5.22 -7.97 3.11
C GLY A 35 -5.83 -8.84 2.02
N ARG A 36 -6.88 -8.31 1.37
CA ARG A 36 -7.45 -8.98 0.19
C ARG A 36 -6.48 -8.91 -0.99
N ALA A 37 -6.34 -10.01 -1.71
CA ALA A 37 -5.46 -10.11 -2.88
C ALA A 37 -5.93 -9.25 -4.08
N ASP A 38 -7.19 -8.81 -4.08
CA ASP A 38 -7.77 -7.95 -5.11
C ASP A 38 -7.59 -6.44 -4.84
N ASN A 39 -6.94 -6.06 -3.74
CA ASN A 39 -6.50 -4.68 -3.47
C ASN A 39 -5.26 -4.34 -4.31
N ILE A 40 -5.43 -4.29 -5.62
CA ILE A 40 -4.35 -4.07 -6.57
C ILE A 40 -3.98 -2.58 -6.69
N LYS A 41 -2.71 -2.32 -7.02
CA LYS A 41 -2.26 -1.02 -7.49
C LYS A 41 -2.30 -1.01 -9.02
N VAL A 42 -3.12 -0.16 -9.62
CA VAL A 42 -3.14 0.05 -11.07
C VAL A 42 -1.85 0.77 -11.47
N THR A 43 -0.98 0.10 -12.22
CA THR A 43 0.35 0.60 -12.60
C THR A 43 0.57 0.63 -14.11
N ARG A 44 -0.23 -0.11 -14.88
CA ARG A 44 -0.16 -0.21 -16.34
C ARG A 44 -1.55 -0.16 -16.97
N PRO A 45 -1.66 0.16 -18.28
CA PRO A 45 -2.96 0.21 -18.95
C PRO A 45 -3.79 -1.08 -18.82
N GLU A 46 -3.13 -2.24 -18.90
CA GLU A 46 -3.79 -3.55 -18.77
C GLU A 46 -4.41 -3.81 -17.38
N ASP A 47 -3.91 -3.15 -16.33
CA ASP A 47 -4.42 -3.31 -14.96
C ASP A 47 -5.85 -2.75 -14.81
N LEU A 48 -6.28 -1.84 -15.70
CA LEU A 48 -7.62 -1.26 -15.65
C LEU A 48 -8.72 -2.31 -15.88
N ALA A 49 -8.52 -3.21 -16.85
CA ALA A 49 -9.48 -4.29 -17.11
C ALA A 49 -9.56 -5.26 -15.92
N LEU A 50 -8.45 -5.47 -15.21
CA LEU A 50 -8.41 -6.29 -14.00
C LEU A 50 -9.09 -5.60 -12.82
N ALA A 51 -8.88 -4.30 -12.63
CA ALA A 51 -9.56 -3.50 -11.60
C ALA A 51 -11.08 -3.48 -11.83
N GLU A 52 -11.52 -3.28 -13.08
CA GLU A 52 -12.93 -3.35 -13.46
C GLU A 52 -13.53 -4.71 -13.07
N PHE A 53 -12.88 -5.81 -13.46
CA PHE A 53 -13.31 -7.17 -13.10
C PHE A 53 -13.49 -7.35 -11.58
N TYR A 54 -12.53 -6.92 -10.77
CA TYR A 54 -12.63 -7.05 -9.30
C TYR A 54 -13.74 -6.20 -8.70
N LEU A 55 -13.96 -4.98 -9.22
CA LEU A 55 -15.02 -4.09 -8.75
C LEU A 55 -16.41 -4.64 -9.09
N THR A 56 -16.64 -5.13 -10.31
CA THR A 56 -17.96 -5.67 -10.71
C THR A 56 -18.33 -6.92 -9.91
N ARG A 57 -17.35 -7.79 -9.61
CA ARG A 57 -17.59 -8.99 -8.80
C ARG A 57 -17.87 -8.64 -7.33
N THR A 58 -17.16 -7.68 -6.76
CA THR A 58 -17.38 -7.23 -5.38
C THR A 58 -18.78 -6.63 -5.21
N ILE A 59 -19.23 -5.78 -6.14
CA ILE A 59 -20.59 -5.21 -6.14
C ILE A 59 -21.68 -6.28 -6.20
N HIS A 60 -21.45 -7.39 -6.92
CA HIS A 60 -22.42 -8.49 -6.96
C HIS A 60 -22.41 -9.36 -5.70
N GLN A 61 -21.28 -9.49 -5.00
CA GLN A 61 -21.19 -10.25 -3.75
C GLN A 61 -21.72 -9.49 -2.53
N GLU A 62 -21.69 -8.15 -2.53
CA GLU A 62 -22.27 -7.34 -1.43
C GLU A 62 -23.80 -7.18 -1.53
N ASN A 63 -24.38 -7.39 -2.72
CA ASN A 63 -25.82 -7.30 -2.98
C ASN A 63 -26.56 -8.64 -2.91
N THR A 64 -25.90 -9.72 -2.47
CA THR A 64 -26.47 -11.06 -2.27
C THR A 64 -26.29 -11.47 -0.82
#